data_AF-A0A2E3WGL0-F1
#
_entry.id   AF-A0A2E3WGL0-F1
#
_cell.length_a   1.000
_cell.length_b   1.000
_cell.length_c   1.000
_cell.angle_alpha   90.00
_cell.angle_beta   90.00
_cell.angle_gamma   90.00
#
_symmetry.space_group_name_H-M   'P 1'
#
loop_
_entity.id
_entity.type
_entity.pdbx_description
1 polymer ?
#
loop_
_entity_poly.entity_id
_entity_poly.type
_entity_poly.pdbx_seq_one_letter_code
_entity_poly.pdbx_strand_id
1 'polypeptide(L)'
;MDCEHYREMISGLIDNELNAEEVNTVNQHLSRCTECRAEYDFLIENTEQLNSLSFREPQDVVMQNFWRLPFSRFARNAGLVLVVIGYLFLVAYGFTTFFLDPEGGLVGKIALATFIIGGLIVFGIALIERLTTYKTDPYKEIDR
;
A
#
# COMPACT_ATOMS: atom_id res chain seq x y z
N MET A 1 40.64 16.87 -27.69
CA MET A 1 40.30 15.49 -27.26
C MET A 1 38.83 15.55 -26.88
N ASP A 2 38.00 14.85 -27.64
CA ASP A 2 36.64 15.28 -28.01
C ASP A 2 35.68 15.40 -26.83
N CYS A 3 35.42 16.64 -26.42
CA CYS A 3 34.38 16.96 -25.43
C CYS A 3 32.97 16.58 -25.95
N GLU A 4 32.80 16.45 -27.27
CA GLU A 4 31.54 16.00 -27.90
C GLU A 4 31.13 14.60 -27.42
N HIS A 5 32.05 13.65 -27.34
CA HIS A 5 31.75 12.29 -26.89
C HIS A 5 31.32 12.26 -25.42
N TYR A 6 31.91 13.11 -24.59
CA TYR A 6 31.54 13.23 -23.18
C TYR A 6 30.17 13.89 -22.96
N ARG A 7 29.69 14.72 -23.90
CA ARG A 7 28.33 15.31 -23.83
C ARG A 7 27.24 14.27 -23.95
N GLU A 8 27.39 13.34 -24.90
CA GLU A 8 26.45 12.22 -25.05
C GLU A 8 26.43 11.36 -23.79
N MET A 9 27.60 11.05 -23.24
CA MET A 9 27.70 10.30 -22.00
C MET A 9 27.14 11.06 -20.79
N ILE A 10 27.23 12.39 -20.74
CA ILE A 10 26.62 13.19 -19.66
C ILE A 10 25.09 13.03 -19.63
N SER A 11 24.42 12.98 -20.79
CA SER A 11 22.98 12.70 -20.83
C SER A 11 22.67 11.30 -20.28
N GLY A 12 23.41 10.29 -20.74
CA GLY A 12 23.26 8.92 -20.24
C GLY A 12 23.57 8.77 -18.74
N LEU A 13 24.45 9.62 -18.19
CA LEU A 13 24.73 9.68 -16.75
C LEU A 13 23.51 10.18 -15.97
N ILE A 14 22.82 11.21 -16.47
CA ILE A 14 21.63 11.79 -15.84
C ILE A 14 20.45 10.79 -15.87
N ASP A 15 20.33 10.05 -16.97
CA ASP A 15 19.28 9.05 -17.17
C ASP A 15 19.60 7.68 -16.51
N ASN A 16 20.75 7.53 -15.84
CA ASN A 16 21.26 6.29 -15.24
C ASN A 16 21.43 5.11 -16.24
N GLU A 17 21.78 5.39 -17.49
CA GLU A 17 21.96 4.38 -18.54
C GLU A 17 23.42 3.91 -18.70
N LEU A 18 24.37 4.59 -18.06
CA LEU A 18 25.80 4.24 -18.14
C LEU A 18 26.19 3.09 -17.21
N ASN A 19 27.19 2.31 -17.64
CA ASN A 19 27.81 1.30 -16.80
C ASN A 19 28.82 1.91 -15.80
N ALA A 20 29.24 1.14 -14.79
CA ALA A 20 30.12 1.65 -13.73
C ALA A 20 31.51 2.14 -14.22
N GLU A 21 32.02 1.59 -15.33
CA GLU A 21 33.30 1.98 -15.94
C GLU A 21 33.17 3.31 -16.70
N GLU A 22 32.07 3.47 -17.43
CA GLU A 22 31.72 4.71 -18.14
C GLU A 22 31.44 5.86 -17.17
N VAL A 23 30.70 5.61 -16.09
CA VAL A 23 30.43 6.61 -15.04
C VAL A 23 31.74 7.14 -14.44
N ASN A 24 32.71 6.27 -14.16
CA ASN A 24 34.00 6.70 -13.61
C ASN A 24 34.80 7.53 -14.63
N THR A 25 34.74 7.15 -15.90
CA THR A 25 35.40 7.85 -17.00
C THR A 25 34.83 9.27 -17.19
N VAL A 26 33.50 9.41 -17.15
CA VAL A 26 32.81 10.70 -17.21
C VAL A 26 33.13 11.55 -15.98
N ASN A 27 33.08 11.00 -14.77
CA ASN A 27 33.43 11.71 -13.54
C ASN A 27 34.88 12.22 -13.54
N GLN A 28 35.82 11.41 -14.05
CA GLN A 28 37.20 11.84 -14.21
C GLN A 28 37.30 13.01 -15.21
N HIS A 29 36.51 13.02 -16.28
CA HIS A 29 36.47 14.13 -17.23
C HIS A 29 35.85 15.39 -16.63
N LEU A 30 34.72 15.28 -15.93
CA LEU A 30 34.05 16.38 -15.20
C LEU A 30 34.94 17.01 -14.10
N SER A 31 35.92 16.26 -13.58
CA SER A 31 36.91 16.78 -12.64
C SER A 31 37.98 17.66 -13.29
N ARG A 32 38.21 17.52 -14.59
CA ARG A 32 39.30 18.18 -15.34
C ARG A 32 38.81 19.22 -16.34
N CYS A 33 37.58 19.10 -16.84
CA CYS A 33 36.98 20.00 -17.82
C CYS A 33 35.90 20.88 -17.19
N THR A 34 36.10 22.20 -17.23
CA THR A 34 35.13 23.18 -16.70
C THR A 34 33.92 23.36 -17.60
N GLU A 35 34.05 23.20 -18.92
CA GLU A 35 32.95 23.34 -19.87
C GLU A 35 31.92 22.22 -19.70
N CYS A 36 32.37 20.97 -19.65
CA CYS A 36 31.48 19.82 -19.45
C CYS A 36 30.82 19.83 -18.06
N ARG A 37 31.47 20.40 -17.04
CA ARG A 37 30.86 20.58 -15.73
C ARG A 37 29.70 21.58 -15.77
N ALA A 38 29.90 22.72 -16.42
CA ALA A 38 28.85 23.74 -16.56
C ALA A 38 27.62 23.19 -17.31
N GLU A 39 27.84 22.32 -18.29
CA GLU A 39 26.77 21.65 -19.04
C GLU A 39 26.02 20.62 -18.20
N TYR A 40 26.72 19.81 -17.40
CA TYR A 40 26.11 18.89 -16.44
C TYR A 40 25.24 19.64 -15.42
N ASP A 41 25.78 20.70 -14.82
CA ASP A 41 25.06 21.51 -13.81
C ASP A 41 23.77 22.12 -14.40
N PHE A 42 23.84 22.63 -15.64
CA PHE A 42 22.68 23.16 -16.35
C PHE A 42 21.59 22.09 -16.58
N LEU A 43 21.96 20.87 -16.98
CA LEU A 43 21.00 19.79 -17.22
C LEU A 43 20.35 19.29 -15.93
N ILE A 44 21.10 19.21 -14.83
CA ILE A 44 20.56 18.84 -13.51
C ILE A 44 19.56 19.90 -13.02
N GLU A 45 19.88 21.19 -13.13
CA GLU A 45 18.96 22.25 -12.70
C GLU A 45 17.62 22.21 -13.47
N ASN A 46 17.64 21.92 -14.76
CA ASN A 46 16.42 21.81 -15.57
C ASN A 46 15.61 20.55 -15.21
N THR A 47 16.26 19.40 -14.98
CA THR A 47 15.57 18.16 -14.59
C THR A 47 14.95 18.26 -13.20
N GLU A 48 15.59 18.96 -12.26
CA GLU A 48 15.00 19.27 -10.95
C GLU A 48 13.74 20.15 -11.06
N GLN A 49 13.78 21.18 -11.91
CA GLN A 49 12.63 22.04 -12.17
C GLN A 49 11.47 21.25 -12.80
N LEU A 50 11.75 20.32 -13.71
CA LEU A 50 10.73 19.43 -14.30
C LEU A 50 10.18 18.42 -13.28
N ASN A 51 11.03 17.85 -12.42
CA ASN A 51 10.58 16.95 -11.34
C ASN A 51 9.68 17.66 -10.32
N SER A 52 9.85 18.97 -10.13
CA SER A 52 8.96 19.77 -9.27
C SER A 52 7.53 19.89 -9.83
N LEU A 53 7.36 19.70 -11.14
CA LEU A 53 6.05 19.56 -11.77
C LEU A 53 5.55 18.13 -11.55
N SER A 54 5.10 17.85 -10.32
CA SER A 54 4.42 16.60 -9.97
C SER A 54 3.17 16.44 -10.84
N PHE A 55 3.32 15.76 -11.97
CA PHE A 55 2.23 15.39 -12.85
C PHE A 55 1.45 14.28 -12.15
N ARG A 56 0.25 14.60 -11.66
CA ARG A 56 -0.70 13.61 -11.14
C ARG A 56 -1.45 13.00 -12.31
N GLU A 57 -1.28 11.69 -12.54
CA GLU A 57 -2.00 11.01 -13.60
C GLU A 57 -3.53 11.02 -13.35
N PRO A 58 -4.36 11.30 -14.37
CA PRO A 58 -5.81 11.37 -14.23
C PRO A 58 -6.47 10.09 -13.69
N GLN A 59 -5.81 8.93 -13.88
CA GLN A 59 -6.30 7.64 -13.40
C GLN A 59 -6.42 7.60 -11.87
N ASP A 60 -5.52 8.27 -11.16
CA ASP A 60 -5.53 8.31 -9.69
C ASP A 60 -6.74 9.06 -9.15
N VAL A 61 -7.20 10.09 -9.88
CA VAL A 61 -8.32 10.95 -9.48
C VAL A 61 -9.67 10.26 -9.69
N VAL A 62 -9.82 9.53 -10.80
CA VAL A 62 -11.05 8.79 -11.12
C VAL A 62 -11.20 7.57 -10.21
N MET A 63 -10.11 6.85 -9.94
CA MET A 63 -10.13 5.70 -9.03
C MET A 63 -10.55 6.14 -7.62
N GLN A 64 -9.96 7.21 -7.08
CA GLN A 64 -10.34 7.75 -5.76
C GLN A 64 -11.81 8.16 -5.67
N ASN A 65 -12.39 8.73 -6.73
CA ASN A 65 -13.80 9.10 -6.76
C ASN A 65 -14.74 7.88 -6.85
N PHE A 66 -14.33 6.80 -7.49
CA PHE A 66 -15.10 5.56 -7.51
C PHE A 66 -15.19 4.91 -6.12
N TRP A 67 -14.11 4.95 -5.34
CA TRP A 67 -14.10 4.46 -3.94
C TRP A 67 -14.96 5.32 -2.98
N ARG A 68 -15.30 6.56 -3.36
CA ARG A 68 -16.18 7.47 -2.60
C ARG A 68 -17.67 7.25 -2.83
N LEU A 69 -18.07 6.33 -3.72
CA LEU A 69 -19.48 5.97 -3.89
C LEU A 69 -20.08 5.44 -2.56
N PRO A 70 -21.30 5.84 -2.17
CA PRO A 70 -21.93 5.49 -0.88
C PRO A 70 -22.08 3.97 -0.65
N PHE A 71 -21.92 3.19 -1.72
CA PHE A 71 -21.88 1.74 -1.72
C PHE A 71 -20.72 1.18 -0.87
N SER A 72 -19.56 1.83 -0.82
CA SER A 72 -18.40 1.33 -0.08
C SER A 72 -18.60 1.35 1.43
N ARG A 73 -19.30 2.35 1.98
CA ARG A 73 -19.61 2.42 3.43
C ARG A 73 -20.74 1.47 3.81
N PHE A 74 -21.78 1.36 2.98
CA PHE A 74 -22.91 0.47 3.26
C PHE A 74 -22.53 -1.00 3.13
N ALA A 75 -21.84 -1.40 2.06
CA ALA A 75 -21.36 -2.77 1.87
C ALA A 75 -20.40 -3.19 2.98
N ARG A 76 -19.50 -2.29 3.42
CA ARG A 76 -18.51 -2.56 4.45
C ARG A 76 -19.10 -2.62 5.87
N ASN A 77 -20.24 -1.99 6.13
CA ASN A 77 -21.00 -2.13 7.38
C ASN A 77 -21.92 -3.37 7.34
N ALA A 78 -22.58 -3.61 6.22
CA ALA A 78 -23.40 -4.81 6.01
C ALA A 78 -22.57 -6.09 6.13
N GLY A 79 -21.35 -6.10 5.56
CA GLY A 79 -20.42 -7.22 5.70
C GLY A 79 -20.05 -7.51 7.16
N LEU A 80 -19.79 -6.47 7.97
CA LEU A 80 -19.52 -6.65 9.40
C LEU A 80 -20.72 -7.21 10.16
N VAL A 81 -21.92 -6.67 9.91
CA VAL A 81 -23.16 -7.13 10.56
C VAL A 81 -23.41 -8.59 10.23
N LEU A 82 -23.23 -8.99 8.97
CA LEU A 82 -23.41 -10.36 8.52
C LEU A 82 -22.42 -11.31 9.19
N VAL A 83 -21.14 -10.91 9.33
CA VAL A 83 -20.12 -11.69 10.04
C VAL A 83 -20.47 -11.86 11.52
N VAL A 84 -20.90 -10.78 12.20
CA VAL A 84 -21.32 -10.85 13.62
C VAL A 84 -22.49 -11.80 13.80
N ILE A 85 -23.51 -11.68 12.94
CA ILE A 85 -24.70 -12.53 12.99
C ILE A 85 -24.33 -13.99 12.74
N GLY A 86 -23.54 -14.28 11.69
CA GLY A 86 -23.09 -15.63 11.38
C GLY A 86 -22.26 -16.25 12.51
N TYR A 87 -21.41 -15.45 13.15
CA TYR A 87 -20.64 -15.88 14.30
C TYR A 87 -21.52 -16.19 15.53
N LEU A 88 -22.52 -15.36 15.82
CA LEU A 88 -23.51 -15.63 16.88
C LEU A 88 -24.29 -16.93 16.63
N PHE A 89 -24.69 -17.20 15.39
CA PHE A 89 -25.34 -18.46 15.02
C PHE A 89 -24.44 -19.67 15.25
N LEU A 90 -23.15 -19.58 14.90
CA LEU A 90 -22.18 -20.66 15.15
C LEU A 90 -22.02 -20.94 16.64
N VAL A 91 -21.94 -19.90 17.46
CA VAL A 91 -21.87 -20.05 18.93
C VAL A 91 -23.14 -20.69 19.49
N ALA A 92 -24.32 -20.23 19.04
CA ALA A 92 -25.60 -20.77 19.48
C ALA A 92 -25.74 -22.26 19.11
N TYR A 93 -25.37 -22.62 17.88
CA TYR A 93 -25.36 -24.01 17.41
C TYR A 93 -24.38 -24.88 18.21
N GLY A 94 -23.15 -24.36 18.44
CA GLY A 94 -22.17 -25.02 19.30
C GLY A 94 -22.69 -25.25 20.71
N PHE A 95 -23.39 -24.28 21.29
CA PHE A 95 -24.02 -24.41 22.60
C PHE A 95 -25.09 -25.51 22.62
N THR A 96 -25.96 -25.56 21.61
CA THR A 96 -26.99 -26.61 21.54
C THR A 96 -26.40 -28.00 21.40
N THR A 97 -25.38 -28.19 20.55
CA THR A 97 -24.73 -29.51 20.38
C THR A 97 -23.93 -29.93 21.61
N PHE A 98 -23.42 -28.98 22.39
CA PHE A 98 -22.69 -29.28 23.63
C PHE A 98 -23.61 -29.70 24.77
N PHE A 99 -24.77 -29.04 24.91
CA PHE A 99 -25.71 -29.25 26.02
C PHE A 99 -26.79 -30.30 25.75
N LEU A 100 -27.26 -30.47 24.50
CA LEU A 100 -28.36 -31.40 24.20
C LEU A 100 -27.91 -32.79 23.74
N ASP A 101 -26.68 -32.97 23.22
CA ASP A 101 -26.19 -34.26 22.74
C ASP A 101 -24.98 -34.80 23.56
N PRO A 102 -25.22 -35.76 24.47
CA PRO A 102 -24.16 -36.48 25.18
C PRO A 102 -23.38 -37.46 24.29
N GLU A 103 -23.96 -37.89 23.16
CA GLU A 103 -23.41 -38.96 22.30
C GLU A 103 -22.37 -38.46 21.27
N GLY A 104 -22.20 -37.14 21.13
CA GLY A 104 -21.20 -36.57 20.23
C GLY A 104 -19.77 -36.93 20.68
N GLY A 105 -19.05 -37.67 19.84
CA GLY A 105 -17.65 -38.02 20.07
C GLY A 105 -16.78 -36.78 20.37
N LEU A 106 -15.85 -36.91 21.32
CA LEU A 106 -15.00 -35.82 21.82
C LEU A 106 -14.30 -35.01 20.71
N VAL A 107 -13.92 -35.67 19.61
CA VAL A 107 -13.27 -35.05 18.46
C VAL A 107 -14.15 -33.98 17.79
N GLY A 108 -15.46 -34.24 17.64
CA GLY A 108 -16.39 -33.27 17.03
C GLY A 108 -16.55 -32.02 17.89
N LYS A 109 -16.59 -32.18 19.22
CA LYS A 109 -16.66 -31.08 20.18
C LYS A 109 -15.39 -30.21 20.15
N ILE A 110 -14.21 -30.84 20.06
CA ILE A 110 -12.92 -30.13 19.98
C ILE A 110 -12.77 -29.39 18.64
N ALA A 111 -13.14 -30.02 17.52
CA ALA A 111 -13.08 -29.39 16.21
C ALA A 111 -13.96 -28.14 16.14
N LEU A 112 -15.19 -28.23 16.66
CA LEU A 112 -16.11 -27.11 16.72
C LEU A 112 -15.62 -25.99 17.66
N ALA A 113 -15.14 -26.35 18.85
CA ALA A 113 -14.59 -25.38 19.80
C ALA A 113 -13.39 -24.62 19.19
N THR A 114 -12.50 -25.32 18.49
CA THR A 114 -11.32 -24.72 17.84
C THR A 114 -11.74 -23.75 16.74
N PHE A 115 -12.75 -24.10 15.95
CA PHE A 115 -13.27 -23.23 14.89
C PHE A 115 -13.93 -21.96 15.45
N ILE A 116 -14.72 -22.10 16.52
CA ILE A 116 -15.36 -20.99 17.24
C ILE A 116 -14.30 -20.06 17.84
N ILE A 117 -13.33 -20.61 18.57
CA ILE A 117 -12.26 -19.84 19.22
C ILE A 117 -11.38 -19.14 18.17
N GLY A 118 -10.99 -19.85 17.10
CA GLY A 118 -10.24 -19.25 15.99
C GLY A 118 -11.01 -18.10 15.33
N GLY A 119 -12.32 -18.27 15.13
CA GLY A 119 -13.21 -17.22 14.65
C GLY A 119 -13.23 -15.99 15.56
N LEU A 120 -13.30 -16.16 16.89
CA LEU A 120 -13.25 -15.03 17.84
C LEU A 120 -11.95 -14.25 17.78
N ILE A 121 -10.83 -14.95 17.67
CA ILE A 121 -9.51 -14.32 17.67
C ILE A 121 -9.37 -13.43 16.42
N VAL A 122 -9.67 -13.98 15.24
CA VAL A 122 -9.59 -13.22 13.99
C VAL A 122 -10.61 -12.07 13.99
N PHE A 123 -11.83 -12.33 14.44
CA PHE A 123 -12.86 -11.30 14.53
C PHE A 123 -12.48 -10.19 15.51
N GLY A 124 -11.92 -10.54 16.67
CA GLY A 124 -11.46 -9.60 17.68
C GLY A 124 -10.34 -8.69 17.17
N ILE A 125 -9.35 -9.26 16.48
CA ILE A 125 -8.27 -8.49 15.85
C ILE A 125 -8.85 -7.48 14.84
N ALA A 126 -9.70 -7.96 13.92
CA ALA A 126 -10.33 -7.10 12.92
C ALA A 126 -11.21 -5.99 13.56
N LEU A 127 -11.91 -6.30 14.66
CA LEU A 127 -12.74 -5.34 15.38
C LEU A 127 -11.88 -4.26 16.06
N ILE A 128 -10.79 -4.64 16.73
CA ILE A 128 -9.88 -3.70 17.41
C ILE A 128 -9.21 -2.79 16.37
N GLU A 129 -8.71 -3.36 15.28
CA GLU A 129 -8.10 -2.61 14.19
C GLU A 129 -9.08 -1.58 13.61
N ARG A 130 -10.34 -1.97 13.45
CA ARG A 130 -11.40 -1.09 12.93
C ARG A 130 -11.79 0.01 13.92
N LEU A 131 -11.93 -0.32 15.20
CA LEU A 131 -12.25 0.66 16.25
C LEU A 131 -11.12 1.67 16.44
N THR A 132 -9.87 1.22 16.33
CA THR A 132 -8.69 2.08 16.40
C THR A 132 -8.64 2.99 15.19
N THR A 133 -8.70 2.43 13.98
CA THR A 133 -8.71 3.21 12.73
C THR A 133 -9.85 4.24 12.69
N TYR A 134 -11.06 3.91 13.18
CA TYR A 134 -12.17 4.86 13.25
C TYR A 134 -11.93 6.02 14.24
N LYS A 135 -11.16 5.79 15.31
CA LYS A 135 -10.82 6.84 16.28
C LYS A 135 -9.68 7.72 15.80
N THR A 136 -8.71 7.17 15.07
CA THR A 136 -7.51 7.89 14.62
C THR A 136 -7.62 8.46 13.21
N ASP A 137 -8.78 8.34 12.54
CA ASP A 137 -8.96 8.84 11.18
C ASP A 137 -8.95 10.39 11.13
N PRO A 138 -7.87 11.03 10.62
CA PRO A 138 -7.74 12.49 10.58
C PRO A 138 -8.68 13.15 9.56
N TYR A 139 -9.31 12.36 8.68
CA TYR A 139 -10.20 12.87 7.63
C TYR A 139 -11.67 12.94 8.07
N LYS A 140 -11.97 12.64 9.34
CA LYS A 140 -13.34 12.66 9.89
C LYS A 140 -14.03 14.03 9.83
N GLU A 141 -13.25 15.11 9.81
CA GLU A 141 -13.76 16.49 9.88
C GLU A 141 -13.80 17.23 8.53
N ILE A 142 -13.32 16.62 7.44
CA ILE A 142 -13.16 17.30 6.14
C ILE A 142 -14.41 17.14 5.24
N ASP A 143 -15.36 16.27 5.60
CA ASP A 143 -16.60 16.01 4.84
C ASP A 143 -17.81 16.86 5.30
N ARG A 144 -17.61 18.06 5.87
CA ARG A 144 -18.71 18.94 6.31
C ARG A 144 -18.86 20.20 5.47
#